data_AF-A0A4Y2QUJ3-F1
#
_entry.id   AF-A0A4Y2QUJ3-F1
#
_cell.length_a   1.000
_cell.length_b   1.000
_cell.length_c   1.000
_cell.angle_alpha   90.00
_cell.angle_beta   90.00
_cell.angle_gamma   90.00
#
_symmetry.space_group_name_H-M   'P 1'
#
loop_
_entity.id
_entity.type
_entity.pdbx_description
1 polymer ?
#
loop_
_entity_poly.entity_id
_entity_poly.type
_entity_poly.pdbx_seq_one_letter_code
_entity_poly.pdbx_strand_id
1 'polypeptide(L)'
;MKIRSKKYSAVKGKYKALKRQVKSEEGIEYDLIKNGNSTLVEKHKLNMCRLSYVSKFVSDLLDVVFGRDMLANSSMKGIKGASKPPLPGNKLNDVMSYTCEKFSVDGGTVRATV
;
A
#
# COMPACT_ATOMS: atom_id res chain seq x y z
N MET A 1 13.21 40.76 32.52
CA MET A 1 12.09 39.95 31.98
C MET A 1 12.64 38.77 31.15
N LYS A 2 12.92 37.60 31.75
CA LYS A 2 13.66 36.46 31.12
C LYS A 2 12.82 35.17 30.96
N ILE A 3 11.50 35.30 30.81
CA ILE A 3 10.59 34.13 30.85
C ILE A 3 10.27 33.58 29.44
N ARG A 4 10.31 34.42 28.40
CA ARG A 4 9.94 34.03 27.02
C ARG A 4 10.93 33.06 26.35
N SER A 5 12.23 33.18 26.65
CA SER A 5 13.29 32.36 26.02
C SER A 5 13.26 30.89 26.46
N LYS A 6 12.97 30.61 27.74
CA LYS A 6 12.87 29.23 28.28
C LYS A 6 11.69 28.45 27.70
N LYS A 7 10.54 29.10 27.48
CA LYS A 7 9.37 28.46 26.84
C LYS A 7 9.68 28.09 25.39
N TYR A 8 10.31 28.99 24.64
CA TYR A 8 10.65 28.75 23.24
C TYR A 8 11.70 27.64 23.08
N SER A 9 12.73 27.59 23.94
CA SER A 9 13.75 26.53 23.89
C SER A 9 13.16 25.15 24.23
N ALA A 10 12.23 25.07 25.20
CA ALA A 10 11.53 23.84 25.53
C ALA A 10 10.65 23.34 24.37
N VAL A 11 9.90 24.24 23.72
CA VAL A 11 9.07 23.90 22.55
C VAL A 11 9.95 23.44 21.38
N LYS A 12 11.07 24.13 21.12
CA LYS A 12 12.04 23.75 20.07
C LYS A 12 12.71 22.41 20.36
N GLY A 13 12.98 22.09 21.63
CA GLY A 13 13.48 20.80 22.08
C GLY A 13 12.46 19.68 21.84
N LYS A 14 11.20 19.90 22.22
CA LYS A 14 10.08 18.97 21.97
C LYS A 14 9.87 18.71 20.48
N TYR A 15 9.89 19.76 19.65
CA TYR A 15 9.80 19.62 18.20
C TYR A 15 10.94 18.79 17.60
N LYS A 16 12.19 19.01 18.05
CA LYS A 16 13.34 18.22 17.60
C LYS A 16 13.27 16.76 18.07
N ALA A 17 12.76 16.52 19.28
CA ALA A 17 12.56 15.17 19.80
C ALA A 17 11.45 14.44 19.02
N LEU A 18 10.32 15.11 18.77
CA LEU A 18 9.23 14.58 17.95
C LEU A 18 9.69 14.27 16.52
N LYS A 19 10.46 15.19 15.89
CA LYS A 19 11.03 14.96 14.56
C LYS A 19 12.01 13.78 14.52
N ARG A 20 12.73 13.50 15.63
CA ARG A 20 13.59 12.31 15.76
C ARG A 20 12.78 11.04 15.98
N GLN A 21 11.67 11.11 16.72
CA GLN A 21 10.74 9.99 16.89
C GLN A 21 10.07 9.59 15.57
N VAL A 22 9.55 10.56 14.82
CA VAL A 22 9.00 10.32 13.47
C VAL A 22 10.06 9.75 12.53
N LYS A 23 11.32 10.17 12.67
CA LYS A 23 12.44 9.62 11.88
C LYS A 23 12.89 8.23 12.35
N SER A 24 12.64 7.86 13.61
CA SER A 24 12.86 6.49 14.10
C SER A 24 11.67 5.55 13.85
N GLU A 25 10.47 6.11 13.60
CA GLU A 25 9.32 5.38 13.06
C GLU A 25 9.52 4.99 11.58
N GLU A 26 10.54 5.51 10.90
CA GLU A 26 11.04 4.89 9.65
C GLU A 26 11.64 3.48 9.89
N GLY A 27 11.81 3.10 11.16
CA GLY A 27 12.12 1.75 11.64
C GLY A 27 10.91 1.02 12.23
N ILE A 28 9.68 1.31 11.77
CA ILE A 28 8.57 0.37 11.97
C ILE A 28 9.03 -0.95 11.36
N GLU A 29 9.18 -1.96 12.21
CA GLU A 29 9.14 -3.35 11.80
C GLU A 29 7.87 -3.50 10.97
N TYR A 30 8.02 -3.42 9.64
CA TYR A 30 6.91 -3.58 8.75
C TYR A 30 6.40 -4.99 9.04
N ASP A 31 5.25 -5.07 9.71
CA ASP A 31 4.51 -6.32 9.88
C ASP A 31 4.03 -6.69 8.48
N LEU A 32 4.94 -7.30 7.71
CA LEU A 32 4.77 -7.64 6.31
C LEU A 32 3.91 -8.89 6.29
N ILE A 33 2.66 -8.72 5.87
CA ILE A 33 1.75 -9.83 5.66
C ILE A 33 2.02 -10.40 4.28
N LYS A 34 2.09 -11.74 4.22
CA LYS A 34 2.08 -12.46 2.96
C LYS A 34 0.71 -12.31 2.29
N ASN A 35 0.70 -11.62 1.17
CA ASN A 35 -0.39 -11.61 0.21
C ASN A 35 -0.09 -12.73 -0.80
N GLY A 36 -0.72 -13.90 -0.63
CA GLY A 36 -0.42 -15.09 -1.43
C GLY A 36 0.98 -15.66 -1.21
N ASN A 37 1.57 -16.19 -2.28
CA ASN A 37 2.81 -16.99 -2.20
C ASN A 37 4.09 -16.14 -2.27
N SER A 38 4.07 -15.03 -2.99
CA SER A 38 5.29 -14.28 -3.34
C SER A 38 5.26 -12.81 -2.97
N THR A 39 4.10 -12.26 -2.60
CA THR A 39 3.93 -10.82 -2.38
C THR A 39 3.88 -10.51 -0.90
N LEU A 40 4.80 -9.67 -0.43
CA LEU A 40 4.79 -9.12 0.93
C LEU A 40 4.20 -7.71 0.89
N VAL A 41 3.26 -7.45 1.79
CA VAL A 41 2.58 -6.16 1.89
C VAL A 41 2.55 -5.70 3.34
N GLU A 42 2.81 -4.42 3.55
CA GLU A 42 2.75 -3.81 4.88
C GLU A 42 1.31 -3.86 5.43
N LYS A 43 1.12 -4.47 6.61
CA LYS A 43 -0.19 -4.63 7.25
C LYS A 43 -0.96 -3.33 7.39
N HIS A 44 -0.30 -2.23 7.73
CA HIS A 44 -0.97 -0.95 7.89
C HIS A 44 -1.56 -0.45 6.55
N LYS A 45 -0.88 -0.69 5.43
CA LYS A 45 -1.39 -0.35 4.08
C LYS A 45 -2.58 -1.21 3.72
N LEU A 46 -2.54 -2.52 4.03
CA LEU A 46 -3.69 -3.40 3.84
C LEU A 46 -4.91 -2.97 4.67
N ASN A 47 -4.70 -2.55 5.92
CA ASN A 47 -5.80 -2.08 6.79
C ASN A 47 -6.45 -0.78 6.30
N MET A 48 -5.78 -0.01 5.45
CA MET A 48 -6.34 1.18 4.82
C MET A 48 -7.18 0.86 3.58
N CYS A 49 -7.12 -0.36 3.04
CA CYS A 49 -7.92 -0.76 1.89
C CYS A 49 -9.40 -0.79 2.24
N ARG A 50 -10.24 -0.22 1.36
CA ARG A 50 -11.68 -0.10 1.60
C ARG A 50 -12.37 -1.44 1.41
N LEU A 51 -12.85 -2.04 2.50
CA LEU A 51 -13.58 -3.32 2.49
C LEU A 51 -15.05 -3.22 2.03
N SER A 52 -15.54 -2.02 1.73
CA SER A 52 -16.96 -1.80 1.39
C SER A 52 -17.45 -2.55 0.15
N TYR A 53 -16.59 -2.73 -0.86
CA TYR A 53 -16.90 -3.40 -2.12
C TYR A 53 -15.63 -4.04 -2.66
N VAL A 54 -15.78 -5.20 -3.30
CA VAL A 54 -14.67 -5.93 -3.95
C VAL A 54 -13.89 -5.00 -4.89
N SER A 55 -14.59 -4.18 -5.68
CA SER A 55 -13.95 -3.32 -6.67
C SER A 55 -13.02 -2.26 -6.08
N LYS A 56 -13.49 -1.59 -5.02
CA LYS A 56 -12.71 -0.59 -4.29
C LYS A 56 -11.53 -1.23 -3.57
N PHE A 57 -11.76 -2.39 -2.96
CA PHE A 57 -10.70 -3.13 -2.28
C PHE A 57 -9.60 -3.56 -3.24
N VAL A 58 -9.96 -4.11 -4.40
CA VAL A 58 -9.02 -4.53 -5.44
C VAL A 58 -8.20 -3.34 -5.95
N SER A 59 -8.85 -2.21 -6.21
CA SER A 59 -8.15 -0.98 -6.64
C SER A 59 -7.13 -0.50 -5.59
N ASP A 60 -7.53 -0.48 -4.31
CA ASP A 60 -6.64 -0.06 -3.22
C ASP A 60 -5.47 -1.06 -3.05
N LEU A 61 -5.76 -2.36 -3.12
CA LEU A 61 -4.76 -3.41 -2.99
C LEU A 61 -3.76 -3.40 -4.16
N LEU A 62 -4.21 -3.12 -5.37
CA LEU A 62 -3.34 -2.94 -6.54
C LEU A 62 -2.41 -1.72 -6.34
N ASP A 63 -2.92 -0.59 -5.84
CA ASP A 63 -2.08 0.58 -5.55
C ASP A 63 -1.03 0.25 -4.48
N VAL A 64 -1.41 -0.52 -3.45
CA VAL A 64 -0.47 -0.95 -2.41
C VAL A 64 0.61 -1.92 -2.93
N VAL A 65 0.26 -2.86 -3.83
CA VAL A 65 1.19 -3.90 -4.31
C VAL A 65 2.08 -3.44 -5.46
N PHE A 66 1.53 -2.64 -6.38
CA PHE A 66 2.23 -2.21 -7.60
C PHE A 66 2.61 -0.73 -7.57
N GLY A 67 1.84 0.10 -6.86
CA GLY A 67 1.99 1.56 -6.89
C GLY A 67 1.39 2.18 -8.15
N ARG A 68 0.93 3.42 -8.03
CA ARG A 68 0.32 4.17 -9.14
C ARG A 68 1.20 4.28 -10.37
N ASP A 69 2.51 4.48 -10.20
CA ASP A 69 3.44 4.64 -11.34
C ASP A 69 3.47 3.37 -12.20
N MET A 70 3.47 2.20 -11.57
CA MET A 70 3.46 0.94 -12.28
C MET A 70 2.10 0.67 -12.93
N LEU A 71 1.01 0.97 -12.24
CA LEU A 71 -0.35 0.78 -12.77
C LEU A 71 -0.66 1.73 -13.93
N ALA A 72 -0.15 2.95 -13.91
CA ALA A 72 -0.33 3.91 -15.00
C ALA A 72 0.39 3.46 -16.28
N ASN A 73 1.53 2.78 -16.13
CA ASN A 73 2.40 2.40 -17.24
C ASN A 73 2.26 0.92 -17.66
N SER A 74 1.58 0.08 -16.87
CA SER A 74 1.39 -1.34 -17.16
C SER A 74 -0.08 -1.65 -17.46
N SER A 75 -0.36 -2.88 -17.89
CA SER A 75 -1.73 -3.38 -18.06
C SER A 75 -1.83 -4.84 -17.62
N MET A 76 -3.04 -5.35 -17.37
CA MET A 76 -3.22 -6.72 -16.88
C MET A 76 -2.60 -7.81 -17.78
N LYS A 77 -2.72 -7.68 -19.11
CA LYS A 77 -2.20 -8.68 -20.08
C LYS A 77 -1.15 -8.12 -21.05
N GLY A 78 -0.84 -6.83 -21.01
CA GLY A 78 -0.22 -6.14 -22.14
C GLY A 78 -1.25 -5.91 -23.24
N ILE A 79 -1.22 -4.74 -23.89
CA ILE A 79 -2.03 -4.49 -25.08
C ILE A 79 -1.15 -4.75 -26.28
N LYS A 80 -1.55 -5.67 -27.16
CA LYS A 80 -0.82 -5.97 -28.39
C LYS A 80 -0.82 -4.71 -29.27
N GLY A 81 0.34 -4.10 -29.45
CA GLY A 81 0.50 -2.84 -30.21
C GLY A 81 0.52 -1.56 -29.36
N ALA A 82 0.40 -1.63 -28.03
CA ALA A 82 0.66 -0.50 -27.14
C ALA A 82 1.95 -0.73 -26.33
N SER A 83 2.57 0.37 -25.89
CA SER A 83 3.86 0.36 -25.18
C SER A 83 3.79 -0.14 -23.73
N LYS A 84 2.59 -0.39 -23.19
CA LYS A 84 2.40 -0.73 -21.77
C LYS A 84 2.71 -2.21 -21.51
N PRO A 85 3.78 -2.55 -20.76
CA PRO A 85 4.09 -3.93 -20.43
C PRO A 85 3.00 -4.59 -19.56
N PRO A 86 2.94 -5.93 -19.55
CA PRO A 86 2.06 -6.66 -18.64
C PRO A 86 2.49 -6.50 -17.18
N LEU A 87 1.53 -6.51 -16.26
CA LEU A 87 1.81 -6.60 -14.83
C LEU A 87 2.45 -7.97 -14.49
N PRO A 88 3.36 -8.02 -13.50
CA PRO A 88 3.93 -9.27 -13.01
C PRO A 88 2.84 -10.27 -12.61
N GLY A 89 2.73 -11.35 -13.38
CA GLY A 89 1.64 -12.31 -13.24
C GLY A 89 1.60 -13.00 -11.87
N ASN A 90 2.76 -13.24 -11.24
CA ASN A 90 2.85 -13.80 -9.90
C ASN A 90 2.20 -12.89 -8.84
N LYS A 91 2.54 -11.60 -8.82
CA LYS A 91 1.97 -10.63 -7.88
C LYS A 91 0.48 -10.40 -8.14
N LEU A 92 0.09 -10.40 -9.42
CA LEU A 92 -1.31 -10.22 -9.80
C LEU A 92 -2.15 -11.43 -9.36
N ASN A 93 -1.64 -12.65 -9.52
CA ASN A 93 -2.30 -13.86 -9.04
C ASN A 93 -2.41 -13.90 -7.52
N ASP A 94 -1.40 -13.41 -6.79
CA ASP A 94 -1.45 -13.27 -5.33
C ASP A 94 -2.58 -12.31 -4.91
N VAL A 95 -2.68 -11.14 -5.54
CA VAL A 95 -3.77 -10.16 -5.31
C VAL A 95 -5.15 -10.75 -5.58
N MET A 96 -5.29 -11.49 -6.69
CA MET A 96 -6.54 -12.15 -7.02
C MET A 96 -6.91 -13.18 -5.96
N SER A 97 -5.98 -14.06 -5.60
CA SER A 97 -6.21 -15.16 -4.66
C SER A 97 -6.60 -14.64 -3.28
N TYR A 98 -5.90 -13.62 -2.79
CA TYR A 98 -6.21 -12.98 -1.51
C TYR A 98 -7.57 -12.27 -1.52
N THR A 99 -7.93 -11.62 -2.62
CA THR A 99 -9.25 -10.98 -2.74
C THR A 99 -10.36 -12.04 -2.77
N CYS A 100 -10.18 -13.12 -3.53
CA CYS A 100 -11.11 -14.24 -3.58
C CYS A 100 -11.32 -14.84 -2.19
N GLU A 101 -10.24 -15.07 -1.43
CA GLU A 101 -10.30 -15.57 -0.05
C GLU A 101 -11.02 -14.58 0.88
N LYS A 102 -10.69 -13.28 0.79
CA LYS A 102 -11.26 -12.26 1.68
C LYS A 102 -12.75 -12.01 1.48
N PHE A 103 -13.21 -12.02 0.23
CA PHE A 103 -14.61 -11.72 -0.10
C PHE A 103 -15.42 -12.98 -0.45
N SER A 104 -14.80 -14.17 -0.47
CA SER A 104 -15.42 -15.42 -0.92
C SER A 104 -16.07 -15.29 -2.31
N VAL A 105 -15.36 -14.63 -3.24
CA VAL A 105 -15.82 -14.37 -4.62
C VAL A 105 -15.00 -15.15 -5.64
N ASP A 106 -15.60 -15.40 -6.80
CA ASP A 106 -14.92 -16.05 -7.92
C ASP A 106 -13.85 -15.16 -8.56
N GLY A 107 -12.77 -15.78 -9.05
CA GLY A 107 -11.65 -15.11 -9.71
C GLY A 107 -12.05 -14.35 -10.97
N GLY A 108 -13.11 -14.75 -11.67
CA GLY A 108 -13.67 -14.01 -12.80
C GLY A 108 -14.22 -12.64 -12.41
N THR A 109 -14.84 -12.54 -11.23
CA THR A 109 -15.39 -11.27 -10.71
C THR A 109 -14.26 -10.31 -10.33
N VAL A 110 -13.21 -10.82 -9.68
CA VAL A 110 -12.05 -10.02 -9.33
C VAL A 110 -11.32 -9.56 -10.60
N ARG A 111 -11.15 -10.45 -11.58
CA ARG A 111 -10.51 -10.14 -12.87
C ARG A 111 -11.25 -9.08 -13.68
N ALA A 112 -12.58 -9.05 -13.63
CA ALA A 112 -13.37 -8.01 -14.29
C ALA A 112 -13.13 -6.60 -13.71
N THR A 113 -12.54 -6.52 -12.51
CA THR A 113 -12.28 -5.27 -11.82
C THR A 113 -10.84 -4.75 -12.01
N VAL A 114 -9.93 -5.57 -12.55
CA VAL A 114 -8.50 -5.27 -12.74
C VAL A 114 -8.23 -4.86 -14.18
#